data_AF-W4VIY1-F1
#
_entry.id   AF-W4VIY1-F1
#
_cell.length_a   1.000
_cell.length_b   1.000
_cell.length_c   1.000
_cell.angle_alpha   90.00
_cell.angle_beta   90.00
_cell.angle_gamma   90.00
#
_symmetry.space_group_name_H-M   'P 1'
#
loop_
_entity.id
_entity.type
_entity.pdbx_description
1 polymer ?
#
loop_
_entity_poly.entity_id
_entity_poly.type
_entity_poly.pdbx_seq_one_letter_code
_entity_poly.pdbx_strand_id
1 'polypeptide(L)'
;MQRLGYKIIPVNPRETEILGEKAYPDLKSVPVAIDIVQVFRSPDAAIEIAKEAVEVKPKVFWLQEGGVVSPKAEEVALEGGLQVVHNRCTYKEAQRLRGTISTYACEI
;
A
#
# COMPACT_ATOMS: atom_id res chain seq x y z
N MET A 1 -9.71 -4.85 4.06
CA MET A 1 -9.76 -4.67 2.59
C MET A 1 -10.31 -5.89 1.84
N GLN A 2 -9.88 -7.13 2.13
CA GLN A 2 -10.46 -8.36 1.50
C GLN A 2 -11.99 -8.40 1.56
N ARG A 3 -12.60 -8.11 2.72
CA ARG A 3 -14.07 -8.01 2.89
C ARG A 3 -14.74 -6.93 2.02
N LEU A 4 -13.97 -5.95 1.52
CA LEU A 4 -14.46 -4.92 0.60
C LEU A 4 -14.31 -5.31 -0.88
N GLY A 5 -13.85 -6.54 -1.16
CA GLY A 5 -13.70 -7.10 -2.51
C GLY A 5 -12.32 -6.90 -3.17
N TYR A 6 -11.32 -6.39 -2.44
CA TYR A 6 -9.97 -6.23 -2.97
C TYR A 6 -9.19 -7.54 -2.88
N LYS A 7 -8.47 -7.90 -3.95
CA LYS A 7 -7.43 -8.92 -3.90
C LYS A 7 -6.20 -8.33 -3.21
N ILE A 8 -5.79 -8.92 -2.09
CA ILE A 8 -4.64 -8.48 -1.31
C ILE A 8 -3.49 -9.44 -1.56
N ILE A 9 -2.34 -8.90 -1.96
CA ILE A 9 -1.11 -9.65 -2.18
C ILE A 9 -0.10 -9.17 -1.13
N PRO A 10 0.16 -9.96 -0.08
CA PRO A 10 1.15 -9.58 0.92
C PRO A 10 2.56 -9.57 0.32
N VAL A 11 3.33 -8.54 0.64
CA VAL A 11 4.74 -8.43 0.27
C VAL A 11 5.55 -8.20 1.53
N ASN A 12 6.25 -9.24 1.98
CA ASN A 12 7.07 -9.25 3.18
C ASN A 12 8.13 -10.36 3.09
N PRO A 13 9.43 -10.04 3.07
CA PRO A 13 10.52 -11.03 2.95
C PRO A 13 10.67 -11.95 4.18
N ARG A 14 9.97 -11.67 5.28
CA ARG A 14 10.06 -12.46 6.51
C ARG A 14 8.92 -13.46 6.68
N GLU A 15 7.91 -13.40 5.83
CA GLU A 15 6.70 -14.22 5.94
C GLU A 15 6.46 -14.94 4.61
N THR A 16 5.87 -16.13 4.67
CA THR A 16 5.49 -16.90 3.48
C THR A 16 3.98 -16.90 3.24
N GLU A 17 3.19 -16.57 4.26
CA GLU A 17 1.73 -16.48 4.19
C GLU A 17 1.21 -15.44 5.19
N ILE A 18 0.26 -14.61 4.76
CA ILE A 18 -0.43 -13.62 5.62
C ILE A 18 -1.91 -13.62 5.27
N LEU A 19 -2.78 -13.81 6.28
CA LEU A 19 -4.25 -13.81 6.13
C LEU A 19 -4.77 -14.79 5.07
N GLY A 20 -4.14 -15.97 4.95
CA GLY A 20 -4.50 -17.00 3.97
C GLY A 20 -4.01 -16.74 2.54
N GLU A 21 -3.23 -15.68 2.33
CA GLU A 21 -2.66 -15.32 1.04
C GLU A 21 -1.16 -15.58 1.04
N LYS A 22 -0.63 -16.08 -0.08
CA LYS A 22 0.82 -16.25 -0.27
C LYS A 22 1.52 -14.90 -0.19
N ALA A 23 2.52 -14.80 0.68
CA ALA A 23 3.38 -13.64 0.78
C ALA A 23 4.58 -13.76 -0.18
N TYR A 24 4.93 -12.65 -0.82
CA TYR A 24 6.08 -12.53 -1.72
C TYR A 24 7.20 -11.72 -1.04
N PRO A 25 8.48 -11.99 -1.35
CA PRO A 25 9.58 -11.30 -0.68
C PRO A 25 9.74 -9.83 -1.12
N ASP A 26 9.34 -9.51 -2.35
CA ASP A 26 9.49 -8.20 -2.98
C ASP A 26 8.39 -7.97 -4.02
N LEU A 27 8.28 -6.75 -4.55
CA LEU A 27 7.25 -6.39 -5.53
C LEU A 27 7.42 -7.11 -6.87
N LYS A 28 8.66 -7.40 -7.27
CA LYS A 28 9.01 -7.99 -8.58
C LYS A 28 8.65 -9.47 -8.65
N SER A 29 8.60 -10.14 -7.50
CA SER A 29 8.22 -11.55 -7.38
C SER A 29 6.73 -11.80 -7.54
N VAL A 30 5.90 -10.74 -7.54
CA VAL A 30 4.45 -10.85 -7.72
C VAL A 30 4.13 -11.13 -9.20
N PRO A 31 3.51 -12.27 -9.55
CA PRO A 31 3.36 -12.71 -10.95
C PRO A 31 2.15 -12.10 -11.67
N VAL A 32 1.54 -11.05 -11.10
CA VAL A 32 0.34 -10.41 -11.63
C VAL A 32 0.51 -8.90 -11.59
N ALA A 33 -0.20 -8.19 -12.46
CA ALA A 33 -0.21 -6.73 -12.45
C ALA A 33 -0.74 -6.19 -11.11
N ILE A 34 -0.08 -5.15 -10.59
CA ILE A 34 -0.42 -4.51 -9.31
C ILE A 34 -1.11 -3.18 -9.61
N ASP A 35 -2.33 -2.97 -9.11
CA ASP A 35 -3.01 -1.68 -9.25
C ASP A 35 -2.50 -0.66 -8.23
N ILE A 36 -2.34 -1.07 -6.97
CA ILE A 36 -1.97 -0.21 -5.85
C ILE A 36 -0.86 -0.89 -5.03
N VAL A 37 0.26 -0.20 -4.85
CA VAL A 37 1.27 -0.60 -3.87
C VAL A 37 0.99 0.15 -2.57
N GLN A 38 0.53 -0.57 -1.53
CA GLN A 38 0.23 0.01 -0.22
C GLN A 38 1.36 -0.27 0.77
N VAL A 39 2.00 0.78 1.29
CA VAL A 39 3.18 0.67 2.14
C VAL A 39 2.81 0.85 3.61
N PHE A 40 3.21 -0.10 4.45
CA PHE A 40 3.07 -0.09 5.91
C PHE A 40 4.43 -0.12 6.64
N ARG A 41 5.53 0.14 5.93
CA ARG A 41 6.91 0.06 6.45
C ARG A 41 7.39 1.43 6.94
N SER A 42 8.53 1.47 7.63
CA SER A 42 9.13 2.73 8.07
C SER A 42 9.43 3.67 6.89
N PRO A 43 9.53 4.99 7.12
CA PRO A 43 9.84 5.98 6.08
C PRO A 43 11.12 5.68 5.28
N ASP A 44 12.15 5.14 5.96
CA ASP A 44 13.41 4.76 5.32
C ASP A 44 13.23 3.58 4.34
N ALA A 45 12.49 2.56 4.77
CA ALA A 45 12.18 1.42 3.91
C ALA A 45 11.25 1.80 2.76
N ALA A 46 10.39 2.81 2.95
CA ALA A 46 9.49 3.29 1.91
C ALA A 46 10.24 3.83 0.68
N ILE A 47 11.47 4.33 0.84
CA ILE A 47 12.30 4.82 -0.27
C ILE A 47 12.69 3.67 -1.19
N GLU A 48 13.18 2.56 -0.65
CA GLU A 48 13.55 1.39 -1.46
C GLU A 48 12.31 0.74 -2.10
N ILE A 49 11.20 0.69 -1.37
CA ILE A 49 9.92 0.20 -1.90
C ILE A 49 9.41 1.10 -3.03
N ALA A 50 9.63 2.42 -2.96
CA ALA A 50 9.30 3.34 -4.05
C ALA A 50 10.13 3.04 -5.31
N LYS A 51 11.42 2.77 -5.17
CA LYS A 51 12.27 2.37 -6.31
C LYS A 51 11.78 1.07 -6.96
N GLU A 52 11.46 0.06 -6.15
CA GLU A 52 10.86 -1.17 -6.67
C GLU A 52 9.51 -0.92 -7.34
N ALA A 53 8.68 -0.04 -6.76
CA ALA A 53 7.39 0.32 -7.32
C ALA A 53 7.52 0.96 -8.71
N VAL A 54 8.53 1.80 -8.94
CA VAL A 54 8.79 2.42 -10.25
C VAL A 54 9.08 1.37 -11.32
N GLU A 55 9.71 0.25 -10.95
CA GLU A 55 9.98 -0.83 -11.90
C GLU A 55 8.73 -1.64 -12.26
N VAL A 56 7.88 -1.95 -11.27
CA VAL A 56 6.65 -2.73 -11.49
C VAL A 56 5.46 -1.90 -11.99
N LYS A 57 5.57 -0.57 -11.91
CA LYS A 57 4.64 0.43 -12.47
C LYS A 57 3.18 0.21 -12.06
N PRO A 58 2.85 0.27 -10.75
CA PRO A 58 1.46 0.25 -10.32
C PRO A 58 0.77 1.54 -10.78
N LYS A 59 -0.57 1.55 -10.76
CA LYS A 59 -1.32 2.78 -11.04
C LYS A 59 -1.15 3.81 -9.93
N VAL A 60 -1.07 3.36 -8.68
CA VAL A 60 -0.94 4.22 -7.50
C VAL A 60 0.08 3.65 -6.51
N PHE A 61 0.95 4.51 -6.01
CA PHE A 61 1.81 4.27 -4.86
C PHE A 61 1.20 4.93 -3.62
N TRP A 62 0.91 4.14 -2.57
CA TRP A 62 0.14 4.58 -1.42
C TRP A 62 0.95 4.45 -0.12
N LEU A 63 1.34 5.57 0.47
CA LEU A 63 1.96 5.66 1.79
C LEU A 63 0.88 5.79 2.87
N GLN A 64 0.70 4.74 3.65
CA GLN A 64 -0.32 4.67 4.70
C GLN A 64 -0.10 5.76 5.78
N GLU A 65 -1.18 6.30 6.34
CA GLU A 65 -1.09 7.16 7.52
C GLU A 65 -0.48 6.43 8.75
N GLY A 66 0.00 7.19 9.74
CA GLY A 66 0.51 6.61 10.99
C GLY A 66 2.01 6.37 11.02
N GLY A 67 2.80 7.19 10.31
CA GLY A 67 4.27 7.21 10.42
C GLY A 67 5.04 6.61 9.24
N VAL A 68 4.38 6.28 8.12
CA VAL A 68 5.02 5.75 6.89
C VAL A 68 5.38 6.87 5.90
N VAL A 69 4.94 8.10 6.16
CA VAL A 69 5.13 9.24 5.25
C VAL A 69 6.62 9.56 5.12
N SER A 70 7.11 9.57 3.88
CA SER A 70 8.50 9.83 3.54
C SER A 70 8.53 10.75 2.32
N PRO A 71 8.91 12.04 2.49
CA PRO A 71 9.02 12.98 1.36
C PRO A 71 9.94 12.46 0.26
N LYS A 72 11.02 11.74 0.63
CA LYS A 72 11.95 11.19 -0.34
C LYS A 72 11.36 10.02 -1.12
N ALA A 73 10.55 9.16 -0.49
CA ALA A 73 9.87 8.08 -1.19
C ALA A 73 8.81 8.63 -2.17
N GLU A 74 8.11 9.69 -1.78
CA GLU A 74 7.17 10.41 -2.63
C GLU A 74 7.89 11.02 -3.86
N GLU A 75 9.01 11.72 -3.65
CA GLU A 75 9.84 12.27 -4.74
C GLU A 75 10.25 11.17 -5.73
N VAL A 76 10.83 10.06 -5.24
CA VAL A 76 11.26 8.94 -6.09
C VAL A 76 10.10 8.35 -6.89
N ALA A 77 8.93 8.16 -6.27
CA ALA A 77 7.77 7.61 -6.94
C ALA A 77 7.21 8.58 -8.01
N LEU A 78 7.14 9.88 -7.70
CA LEU A 78 6.68 10.91 -8.64
C LEU A 78 7.63 11.06 -9.83
N GLU A 79 8.95 11.12 -9.60
CA GLU A 79 9.97 11.19 -10.66
C GLU A 79 9.96 9.94 -11.53
N GLY A 80 9.66 8.78 -10.95
CA GLY A 80 9.43 7.53 -11.68
C GLY A 80 8.09 7.45 -12.41
N GLY A 81 7.27 8.49 -12.37
CA GLY A 81 6.02 8.61 -13.10
C GLY A 81 4.80 7.95 -12.45
N LEU A 82 4.87 7.63 -11.15
CA LEU A 82 3.75 7.07 -10.40
C LEU A 82 2.84 8.15 -9.82
N GLN A 83 1.56 7.85 -9.68
CA GLN A 83 0.67 8.67 -8.84
C GLN A 83 0.89 8.31 -7.38
N VAL A 84 1.06 9.32 -6.52
CA VAL A 84 1.30 9.10 -5.09
C VAL A 84 0.11 9.55 -4.25
N VAL A 85 -0.29 8.72 -3.29
CA VAL A 85 -1.17 9.09 -2.18
C VAL A 85 -0.38 8.92 -0.90
N HIS A 86 -0.34 9.95 -0.07
CA HIS A 86 0.39 9.94 1.20
C HIS A 86 -0.50 10.36 2.37
N ASN A 87 -0.14 9.91 3.58
CA ASN A 87 -0.83 10.25 4.84
C ASN A 87 -2.35 10.00 4.80
N ARG A 88 -2.77 8.87 4.22
CA ARG A 88 -4.16 8.43 4.17
C ARG A 88 -4.27 6.95 4.49
N CYS A 89 -5.33 6.56 5.18
CA CYS A 89 -5.69 5.15 5.34
C CYS A 89 -6.60 4.66 4.22
N THR A 90 -6.20 3.63 3.48
CA THR A 90 -7.04 3.05 2.40
C THR A 90 -8.40 2.57 2.90
N TYR A 91 -8.49 2.02 4.10
CA TYR A 91 -9.76 1.57 4.67
C TYR A 91 -10.68 2.76 5.00
N LYS A 92 -10.16 3.82 5.63
CA LYS A 92 -10.93 5.03 5.93
C LYS A 92 -11.42 5.70 4.64
N GLU A 93 -10.56 5.83 3.64
CA GLU A 93 -10.93 6.41 2.34
C GLU A 93 -11.95 5.54 1.60
N ALA A 94 -11.80 4.21 1.63
CA ALA A 94 -12.78 3.30 1.02
C ALA A 94 -14.16 3.43 1.67
N GLN A 95 -14.24 3.55 3.00
CA GLN A 95 -15.52 3.80 3.70
C GLN A 95 -16.10 5.17 3.35
N ARG A 96 -15.28 6.22 3.37
CA ARG A 96 -15.67 7.59 3.02
C ARG A 96 -16.27 7.66 1.62
N LEU A 97 -15.63 7.01 0.64
CA LEU A 97 -16.05 7.04 -0.77
C LEU A 97 -17.24 6.14 -1.08
N ARG A 98 -17.43 5.04 -0.34
CA ARG A 98 -18.59 4.14 -0.52
C ARG A 98 -19.87 4.65 0.15
N GLY A 99 -19.84 5.81 0.81
CA GLY A 99 -21.00 6.40 1.47
C GLY A 99 -21.42 5.68 2.77
N THR A 100 -20.63 4.72 3.25
CA THR A 100 -20.83 4.10 4.56
C THR A 100 -20.20 4.99 5.63
N ILE A 101 -20.83 6.12 5.95
CA ILE A 101 -20.62 6.78 7.25
C ILE A 101 -21.30 5.90 8.29
N SER A 102 -20.68 4.77 8.60
CA SER A 102 -20.65 4.29 9.96
C SER A 102 -19.20 4.39 10.36
N THR A 103 -18.80 5.61 10.70
CA THR A 103 -17.67 5.81 11.62
C THR A 103 -17.92 4.84 12.77
N TYR A 104 -17.17 3.75 12.83
CA TYR A 104 -17.09 2.96 14.04
C TYR A 104 -16.63 3.93 15.11
N ALA A 105 -17.60 4.42 15.88
CA ALA A 105 -17.36 4.80 17.25
C ALA A 105 -16.57 3.62 17.83
N CYS A 106 -15.43 3.95 18.43
CA CYS A 106 -14.75 3.09 19.37
C CYS A 106 -15.83 2.39 20.22
N GLU A 107 -16.11 1.11 19.96
CA GLU A 107 -16.78 0.29 20.96
C GLU A 107 -15.69 -0.01 21.97
N ILE A 108 -15.77 0.74 23.07
CA ILE A 108 -15.09 0.51 24.35
C ILE A 108 -15.69 -0.75 24.96
#